data_AF-A0A644ZI48-F1
#
_entry.id   AF-A0A644ZI48-F1
#
_cell.length_a   1.000
_cell.length_b   1.000
_cell.length_c   1.000
_cell.angle_alpha   90.00
_cell.angle_beta   90.00
_cell.angle_gamma   90.00
#
_symmetry.space_group_name_H-M   'P 1'
#
loop_
_entity.id
_entity.type
_entity.pdbx_description
1 polymer ?
#
loop_
_entity_poly.entity_id
_entity_poly.type
_entity_poly.pdbx_seq_one_letter_code
_entity_poly.pdbx_strand_id
1 'polypeptide(L)'
;MKNLIKKYSNKNDNILDVGCGEGYLTRMIFNLKRKAYGCDISPEMITAAKKQNEKIDYWIQDIEQKNSNFKKPKFKIIISNLVFTYLKNTNQTLKNIYNYLDQDGILIIAIPHPCFYHQENYLWFMDETINQYHFGNYFNEKTFIKEIFNGFKTHYIHRKLETYFSTFIKNNFNLISFLEPKPKKVSTNILKRVNQIPNIAFFVLQKKTV
;
A
#
# COMPACT_ATOMS: atom_id res chain seq x y z
N MET A 1 -1.61 -9.64 3.70
CA MET A 1 -2.79 -8.80 3.99
C MET A 1 -3.88 -9.48 4.83
N LYS A 2 -4.58 -10.52 4.33
CA LYS A 2 -5.70 -11.21 5.03
C LYS A 2 -5.44 -11.53 6.52
N ASN A 3 -4.27 -12.08 6.84
CA ASN A 3 -3.90 -12.43 8.22
C ASN A 3 -3.70 -11.20 9.11
N LEU A 4 -3.14 -10.10 8.58
CA LEU A 4 -2.97 -8.86 9.33
C LEU A 4 -4.32 -8.23 9.65
N ILE A 5 -5.24 -8.20 8.68
CA ILE A 5 -6.62 -7.74 8.92
C ILE A 5 -7.27 -8.55 10.03
N LYS A 6 -7.20 -9.89 9.95
CA LYS A 6 -7.77 -10.76 10.99
C LYS A 6 -7.12 -10.56 12.37
N LYS A 7 -5.81 -10.28 12.42
CA LYS A 7 -5.06 -10.08 13.66
C LYS A 7 -5.46 -8.78 14.38
N TYR A 8 -5.73 -7.71 13.64
CA TYR A 8 -5.90 -6.36 14.20
C TYR A 8 -7.34 -5.82 14.12
N SER A 9 -8.32 -6.64 13.70
CA SER A 9 -9.74 -6.23 13.64
C SER A 9 -10.69 -7.32 14.11
N ASN A 10 -11.81 -6.87 14.65
CA ASN A 10 -12.97 -7.65 15.04
C ASN A 10 -14.05 -7.66 13.96
N LYS A 11 -15.09 -8.48 14.16
CA LYS A 11 -16.31 -8.39 13.36
C LYS A 11 -16.96 -7.03 13.67
N ASN A 12 -17.36 -6.30 12.62
CA ASN A 12 -17.94 -4.94 12.65
C ASN A 12 -16.98 -3.75 12.63
N ASP A 13 -15.67 -3.96 12.70
CA ASP A 13 -14.71 -2.86 12.55
C ASP A 13 -14.75 -2.28 11.13
N ASN A 14 -14.63 -0.95 11.05
CA ASN A 14 -14.50 -0.21 9.80
C ASN A 14 -13.06 -0.34 9.30
N ILE A 15 -12.92 -0.75 8.04
CA ILE A 15 -11.61 -0.88 7.39
C ILE A 15 -11.65 -0.12 6.06
N LEU A 16 -10.72 0.81 5.91
CA LEU A 16 -10.52 1.59 4.69
C LEU A 16 -9.36 1.04 3.87
N ASP A 17 -9.58 0.89 2.57
CA ASP A 17 -8.59 0.62 1.55
C ASP A 17 -8.31 1.91 0.76
N VAL A 18 -7.16 2.53 1.00
CA VAL A 18 -6.73 3.79 0.36
C VAL A 18 -5.91 3.48 -0.89
N GLY A 19 -6.35 4.04 -2.02
CA GLY A 19 -5.90 3.67 -3.36
C GLY A 19 -6.42 2.29 -3.73
N CYS A 20 -7.73 2.08 -3.61
CA CYS A 20 -8.36 0.78 -3.76
C CYS A 20 -8.35 0.24 -5.20
N GLY A 21 -8.05 1.08 -6.20
CA GLY A 21 -8.19 0.75 -7.61
C GLY A 21 -9.59 0.22 -7.92
N GLU A 22 -9.66 -0.90 -8.64
CA GLU A 22 -10.94 -1.59 -8.92
C GLU A 22 -11.56 -2.28 -7.69
N GLY A 23 -10.96 -2.20 -6.51
CA GLY A 23 -11.57 -2.64 -5.25
C GLY A 23 -11.35 -4.11 -4.91
N TYR A 24 -10.39 -4.79 -5.53
CA TYR A 24 -10.03 -6.19 -5.23
C TYR A 24 -9.86 -6.44 -3.72
N LEU A 25 -9.00 -5.63 -3.10
CA LEU A 25 -8.67 -5.78 -1.69
C LEU A 25 -9.85 -5.37 -0.79
N THR A 26 -10.58 -4.33 -1.19
CA THR A 26 -11.81 -3.91 -0.51
C THR A 26 -12.88 -5.02 -0.49
N ARG A 27 -13.08 -5.72 -1.62
CA ARG A 27 -13.97 -6.89 -1.68
C ARG A 27 -13.46 -8.04 -0.80
N MET A 28 -12.15 -8.26 -0.72
CA MET A 28 -11.58 -9.25 0.21
C MET A 28 -11.91 -8.90 1.66
N ILE A 29 -11.80 -7.63 2.06
CA ILE A 29 -12.20 -7.15 3.40
C ILE A 29 -13.68 -7.42 3.64
N PHE A 30 -14.55 -7.10 2.68
CA PHE A 30 -15.99 -7.35 2.77
C PHE A 30 -16.30 -8.85 2.93
N ASN A 31 -15.63 -9.71 2.17
CA ASN A 31 -15.80 -11.17 2.24
C ASN A 31 -15.29 -11.76 3.56
N LEU A 32 -14.39 -11.06 4.26
CA LEU A 32 -14.05 -11.38 5.63
C LEU A 32 -15.19 -11.03 6.61
N LYS A 33 -16.31 -10.42 6.22
CA LYS A 33 -17.38 -9.95 7.12
C LYS A 33 -16.93 -8.78 8.02
N ARG A 34 -16.22 -7.82 7.44
CA ARG A 34 -15.84 -6.53 8.04
C ARG A 34 -16.57 -5.41 7.29
N LYS A 35 -16.69 -4.23 7.90
CA LYS A 35 -17.25 -3.06 7.20
C LYS A 35 -16.17 -2.48 6.31
N ALA A 36 -16.31 -2.70 5.00
CA ALA A 36 -15.30 -2.36 4.00
C ALA A 36 -15.62 -1.02 3.34
N TYR A 37 -14.58 -0.21 3.15
CA TYR A 37 -14.62 1.10 2.53
C TYR A 37 -13.43 1.22 1.58
N GLY A 38 -13.61 1.85 0.41
CA GLY A 38 -12.52 2.04 -0.55
C GLY A 38 -12.51 3.43 -1.14
N CYS A 39 -11.33 4.01 -1.31
CA CYS A 39 -11.18 5.26 -2.05
C CYS A 39 -9.98 5.23 -3.00
N ASP A 40 -10.10 5.94 -4.11
CA ASP A 40 -9.08 6.05 -5.15
C ASP A 40 -9.19 7.40 -5.85
N ILE A 41 -8.08 7.92 -6.36
CA ILE A 41 -8.07 9.21 -7.06
C ILE A 41 -8.75 9.12 -8.44
N SER A 42 -8.77 7.94 -9.06
CA SER A 42 -9.37 7.74 -10.39
C SER A 42 -10.88 7.51 -10.32
N PRO A 43 -11.69 8.37 -10.97
CA PRO A 43 -13.13 8.15 -11.13
C PRO A 43 -13.46 6.83 -11.85
N GLU A 44 -12.63 6.43 -12.81
CA GLU A 44 -12.79 5.20 -13.59
C GLU A 44 -12.60 3.97 -12.72
N MET A 45 -11.60 3.98 -11.85
CA MET A 45 -11.34 2.90 -10.88
C MET A 45 -12.49 2.76 -9.89
N ILE A 46 -13.01 3.87 -9.37
CA ILE A 46 -14.18 3.86 -8.47
C ILE A 46 -15.43 3.36 -9.19
N THR A 47 -15.62 3.73 -10.46
CA THR A 47 -16.72 3.22 -11.28
C THR A 47 -16.61 1.70 -11.47
N ALA A 48 -15.42 1.20 -11.77
CA ALA A 48 -15.16 -0.24 -11.88
C ALA A 48 -15.39 -0.97 -10.55
N ALA A 49 -14.92 -0.39 -9.43
CA ALA A 49 -15.09 -0.98 -8.10
C ALA A 49 -16.55 -1.13 -7.69
N LYS A 50 -17.37 -0.10 -7.95
CA LYS A 50 -18.82 -0.15 -7.72
C LYS A 50 -19.51 -1.22 -8.56
N LYS A 51 -19.11 -1.38 -9.82
CA LYS A 51 -19.64 -2.45 -10.70
C LYS A 51 -19.33 -3.85 -10.16
N GLN A 52 -18.20 -4.03 -9.49
CA GLN A 52 -17.80 -5.32 -8.91
C GLN A 52 -18.56 -5.65 -7.62
N ASN A 53 -18.92 -4.65 -6.81
CA ASN A 53 -19.76 -4.83 -5.63
C ASN A 53 -20.35 -3.49 -5.13
N GLU A 54 -21.62 -3.24 -5.44
CA GLU A 54 -22.34 -2.02 -5.04
C GLU A 54 -22.63 -1.91 -3.54
N LYS A 55 -22.50 -3.00 -2.78
CA LYS A 55 -22.74 -3.02 -1.32
C LYS A 55 -21.60 -2.43 -0.51
N ILE A 56 -20.47 -2.14 -1.16
CA ILE A 56 -19.29 -1.53 -0.54
C ILE A 56 -19.30 -0.03 -0.87
N ASP A 57 -19.00 0.78 0.13
CA ASP A 57 -18.92 2.23 -0.01
C ASP A 57 -17.58 2.63 -0.64
N TYR A 58 -17.66 3.07 -1.91
CA TYR A 58 -16.53 3.58 -2.69
C TYR A 58 -16.69 5.06 -3.03
N TRP A 59 -15.62 5.83 -2.92
CA TRP A 59 -15.61 7.25 -3.31
C TRP A 59 -14.28 7.69 -3.91
N ILE A 60 -14.36 8.78 -4.68
CA ILE A 60 -13.19 9.37 -5.34
C ILE A 60 -12.44 10.21 -4.30
N GLN A 61 -11.12 10.03 -4.21
CA GLN A 61 -10.25 10.85 -3.37
C GLN A 61 -8.79 10.88 -3.79
N ASP A 62 -8.22 12.09 -3.75
CA ASP A 62 -6.78 12.27 -3.57
C ASP A 62 -6.38 12.26 -2.08
N ILE A 63 -5.74 11.19 -1.61
CA ILE A 63 -5.35 11.07 -0.20
C ILE A 63 -4.35 12.16 0.25
N GLU A 64 -3.67 12.84 -0.68
CA GLU A 64 -2.77 13.95 -0.38
C GLU A 64 -3.50 15.29 -0.17
N GLN A 65 -4.78 15.38 -0.53
CA GLN A 65 -5.55 16.61 -0.42
C GLN A 65 -5.69 17.06 1.05
N LYS A 66 -5.29 18.30 1.33
CA LYS A 66 -5.52 18.94 2.64
C LYS A 66 -7.01 19.10 2.89
N ASN A 67 -7.44 18.93 4.14
CA ASN A 67 -8.84 19.06 4.53
C ASN A 67 -9.77 18.17 3.69
N SER A 68 -9.29 16.99 3.25
CA SER A 68 -10.18 15.91 2.85
C SER A 68 -11.09 15.69 4.06
N ASN A 69 -12.27 16.28 4.08
CA ASN A 69 -13.24 16.21 5.18
C ASN A 69 -14.33 15.28 4.71
N PHE A 70 -14.05 13.99 4.79
CA PHE A 70 -15.06 13.01 4.53
C PHE A 70 -15.93 12.82 5.75
N LYS A 71 -17.23 12.96 5.55
CA LYS A 71 -18.26 12.48 6.49
C LYS A 71 -18.27 10.94 6.47
N LYS A 72 -17.16 10.33 6.88
CA LYS A 72 -16.95 8.88 6.96
C LYS A 72 -16.62 8.51 8.41
N PRO A 73 -16.89 7.28 8.83
CA PRO A 73 -16.55 6.86 10.18
C PRO A 73 -15.04 6.91 10.40
N LYS A 74 -14.63 6.83 11.66
CA LYS A 74 -13.25 6.47 11.97
C LYS A 74 -13.02 4.99 11.68
N PHE A 75 -11.77 4.65 11.38
CA PHE A 75 -11.38 3.32 10.92
C PHE A 75 -10.45 2.64 11.91
N LYS A 76 -10.75 1.38 12.23
CA LYS A 76 -9.87 0.55 13.04
C LYS A 76 -8.61 0.19 12.28
N ILE A 77 -8.75 -0.07 10.98
CA ILE A 77 -7.64 -0.34 10.08
C ILE A 77 -7.75 0.55 8.84
N ILE A 78 -6.66 1.21 8.49
CA ILE A 78 -6.46 1.80 7.17
C ILE A 78 -5.37 1.01 6.46
N ILE A 79 -5.63 0.59 5.23
CA ILE A 79 -4.70 -0.16 4.41
C ILE A 79 -4.30 0.70 3.22
N SER A 80 -3.01 0.68 2.89
CA SER A 80 -2.50 1.27 1.66
C SER A 80 -1.61 0.26 0.96
N ASN A 81 -2.11 -0.29 -0.14
CA ASN A 81 -1.47 -1.41 -0.84
C ASN A 81 -0.86 -0.92 -2.16
N LEU A 82 0.47 -0.81 -2.19
CA LEU A 82 1.27 -0.37 -3.34
C LEU A 82 1.01 1.08 -3.79
N VAL A 83 0.57 1.96 -2.87
CA VAL A 83 0.24 3.36 -3.18
C VAL A 83 1.33 4.33 -2.76
N PHE A 84 2.01 4.08 -1.62
CA PHE A 84 2.97 5.02 -1.01
C PHE A 84 4.14 5.42 -1.91
N THR A 85 4.41 4.64 -2.95
CA THR A 85 5.46 4.89 -3.94
C THR A 85 5.04 5.87 -5.03
N TYR A 86 3.76 6.24 -5.08
CA TYR A 86 3.23 7.27 -5.99
C TYR A 86 3.00 8.62 -5.29
N LEU A 87 2.97 8.64 -3.95
CA LEU A 87 2.63 9.81 -3.17
C LEU A 87 3.77 10.83 -3.13
N LYS A 88 3.50 12.08 -3.47
CA LYS A 88 4.51 13.17 -3.45
C LYS A 88 4.74 13.70 -2.03
N ASN A 89 3.68 13.79 -1.25
CA ASN A 89 3.59 14.36 0.09
C ASN A 89 3.11 13.33 1.12
N THR A 90 3.98 12.37 1.40
CA THR A 90 3.75 11.30 2.39
C THR A 90 3.40 11.83 3.79
N ASN A 91 3.95 12.99 4.18
CA ASN A 91 3.60 13.63 5.45
C ASN A 91 2.12 14.05 5.48
N GLN A 92 1.63 14.68 4.42
CA GLN A 92 0.22 15.08 4.35
C GLN A 92 -0.71 13.87 4.32
N THR A 93 -0.36 12.83 3.54
CA THR A 93 -1.09 11.56 3.54
C THR A 93 -1.17 10.95 4.93
N LEU A 94 -0.05 10.87 5.65
CA LEU A 94 -0.02 10.30 6.99
C LEU A 94 -0.83 11.13 7.99
N LYS A 95 -0.82 12.47 7.90
CA LYS A 95 -1.69 13.34 8.70
C LYS A 95 -3.17 13.05 8.42
N ASN A 96 -3.55 12.93 7.16
CA ASN A 96 -4.93 12.60 6.79
C ASN A 96 -5.31 11.22 7.35
N ILE A 97 -4.48 10.19 7.12
CA ILE A 97 -4.69 8.83 7.66
C ILE A 97 -4.78 8.83 9.18
N TYR A 98 -3.89 9.54 9.88
CA TYR A 98 -3.90 9.67 11.34
C TYR A 98 -5.23 10.23 11.84
N ASN A 99 -5.77 11.24 11.16
CA ASN A 99 -7.06 11.83 11.49
C ASN A 99 -8.21 10.85 11.26
N TYR A 100 -8.13 9.96 10.28
CA TYR A 100 -9.17 8.98 9.98
C TYR A 100 -9.13 7.72 10.84
N LEU A 101 -7.98 7.40 11.44
CA LEU A 101 -7.86 6.26 12.34
C LEU A 101 -8.59 6.50 13.67
N ASP A 102 -9.24 5.45 14.15
CA ASP A 102 -9.70 5.31 15.53
C ASP A 102 -8.56 5.49 16.53
N GLN A 103 -8.92 5.65 17.81
CA GLN A 103 -7.96 5.43 18.90
C GLN A 103 -7.44 3.98 18.81
N ASP A 104 -6.13 3.81 18.94
CA ASP A 104 -5.44 2.54 18.70
C ASP A 104 -5.66 1.94 17.30
N GLY A 105 -5.97 2.79 16.32
CA GLY A 105 -6.11 2.40 14.93
C GLY A 105 -4.78 1.95 14.31
N ILE A 106 -4.86 0.99 13.40
CA ILE A 106 -3.71 0.40 12.71
C ILE A 106 -3.65 0.88 11.26
N LEU A 107 -2.50 1.36 10.84
CA LEU A 107 -2.16 1.59 9.45
C LEU A 107 -1.30 0.43 8.93
N ILE A 108 -1.74 -0.21 7.85
CA ILE A 108 -0.99 -1.27 7.16
C ILE A 108 -0.57 -0.74 5.79
N ILE A 109 0.73 -0.62 5.56
CA ILE A 109 1.29 -0.19 4.28
C ILE A 109 2.01 -1.36 3.64
N ALA A 110 1.74 -1.63 2.37
CA ALA A 110 2.55 -2.52 1.55
C ALA A 110 3.19 -1.72 0.40
N ILE A 111 4.49 -1.87 0.19
CA ILE A 111 5.21 -1.26 -0.93
C ILE A 111 6.11 -2.29 -1.61
N PRO A 112 6.43 -2.12 -2.91
CA PRO A 112 7.62 -2.76 -3.47
C PRO A 112 8.83 -2.46 -2.59
N HIS A 113 9.66 -3.47 -2.35
CA HIS A 113 10.76 -3.35 -1.41
C HIS A 113 11.83 -2.37 -1.94
N PRO A 114 12.15 -1.28 -1.21
CA PRO A 114 13.03 -0.22 -1.70
C PRO A 114 14.43 -0.66 -2.13
N CYS A 115 15.01 -1.70 -1.51
CA CYS A 115 16.34 -2.19 -1.89
C CYS A 115 16.38 -2.87 -3.26
N PHE A 116 15.23 -3.33 -3.76
CA PHE A 116 15.15 -4.05 -5.02
C PHE A 116 14.39 -3.24 -6.07
N TYR A 117 13.53 -2.30 -5.68
CA TYR A 117 12.63 -1.58 -6.57
C TYR A 117 12.92 -0.07 -6.64
N HIS A 118 14.10 0.31 -7.15
CA HIS A 118 14.58 1.70 -7.14
C HIS A 118 15.10 2.21 -8.49
N GLN A 119 14.77 1.54 -9.60
CA GLN A 119 15.33 1.85 -10.91
C GLN A 119 14.29 1.72 -12.04
N GLU A 120 14.49 2.51 -13.10
CA GLU A 120 13.67 2.56 -14.31
C GLU A 120 13.64 1.22 -15.05
N ASN A 121 14.83 0.64 -15.24
CA ASN A 121 15.02 -0.63 -15.96
C ASN A 121 14.81 -1.88 -15.09
N TYR A 122 14.14 -1.74 -13.93
CA TYR A 122 13.74 -2.90 -13.16
C TYR A 122 12.61 -3.63 -13.90
N LEU A 123 12.98 -4.59 -14.73
CA LEU A 123 12.10 -5.53 -15.39
C LEU A 123 11.45 -6.43 -14.33
N TRP A 124 10.11 -6.47 -14.28
CA TRP A 124 9.41 -7.51 -13.52
C TRP A 124 9.27 -8.76 -14.39
N PHE A 125 9.71 -9.89 -13.80
CA PHE A 125 9.64 -11.28 -14.26
C PHE A 125 10.32 -11.60 -15.60
N MET A 126 10.92 -12.79 -15.63
CA MET A 126 11.32 -13.51 -16.85
C MET A 126 12.67 -13.13 -17.46
N ASP A 127 13.71 -12.98 -16.64
CA ASP A 127 15.01 -13.37 -17.15
C ASP A 127 15.62 -14.47 -16.28
N GLU A 128 15.53 -15.70 -16.77
CA GLU A 128 16.15 -16.89 -16.18
C GLU A 128 17.67 -16.88 -16.33
N THR A 129 18.22 -15.98 -17.17
CA THR A 129 19.64 -15.94 -17.50
C THR A 129 20.44 -14.97 -16.63
N ILE A 130 19.78 -14.05 -15.94
CA ILE A 130 20.46 -13.02 -15.14
C ILE A 130 20.78 -13.56 -13.74
N ASN A 131 21.97 -14.15 -13.60
CA ASN A 131 22.60 -14.50 -12.32
C ASN A 131 23.18 -13.28 -11.56
N GLN A 132 22.94 -12.05 -12.02
CA GLN A 132 23.51 -10.83 -11.42
C GLN A 132 22.43 -9.91 -10.83
N TYR A 133 22.64 -9.50 -9.59
CA TYR A 133 21.82 -8.47 -8.95
C TYR A 133 22.39 -7.09 -9.30
N HIS A 134 21.75 -6.38 -10.23
CA HIS A 134 22.06 -4.97 -10.44
C HIS A 134 21.32 -4.15 -9.38
N PHE A 135 22.05 -3.71 -8.35
CA PHE A 135 21.57 -2.71 -7.41
C PHE A 135 21.95 -1.33 -7.94
N GLY A 136 20.97 -0.53 -8.35
CA GLY A 136 21.18 0.89 -8.63
C GLY A 136 21.57 1.66 -7.36
N ASN A 137 21.74 2.97 -7.45
CA ASN A 137 22.08 3.79 -6.29
C ASN A 137 20.86 3.92 -5.34
N TYR A 138 20.74 2.98 -4.39
CA TYR A 138 19.69 2.96 -3.38
C TYR A 138 19.61 4.25 -2.56
N PHE A 139 20.73 4.93 -2.35
CA PHE A 139 20.76 6.16 -1.57
C PHE A 139 20.23 7.38 -2.34
N ASN A 140 20.12 7.28 -3.67
CA ASN A 140 19.57 8.35 -4.51
C ASN A 140 18.05 8.25 -4.59
N GLU A 141 17.35 8.85 -3.62
CA GLU A 141 15.89 9.02 -3.67
C GLU A 141 15.48 9.93 -4.83
N LYS A 142 14.67 9.40 -5.75
CA LYS A 142 14.28 10.13 -6.97
C LYS A 142 12.89 9.73 -7.46
N THR A 143 12.31 10.61 -8.25
CA THR A 143 11.14 10.30 -9.08
C THR A 143 11.60 9.82 -10.44
N PHE A 144 10.98 8.78 -10.96
CA PHE A 144 11.21 8.29 -12.33
C PHE A 144 9.90 7.80 -12.95
N ILE A 145 9.83 7.72 -14.27
CA ILE A 145 8.65 7.20 -14.98
C ILE A 145 8.81 5.70 -15.18
N LYS A 146 7.72 4.95 -14.95
CA LYS A 146 7.68 3.51 -15.14
C LYS A 146 6.42 3.10 -15.87
N GLU A 147 6.57 2.18 -16.82
CA GLU A 147 5.46 1.45 -17.39
C GLU A 147 4.99 0.35 -16.42
N ILE A 148 3.72 0.40 -16.03
CA ILE A 148 3.12 -0.55 -15.10
C ILE A 148 2.50 -1.72 -15.85
N PHE A 149 1.75 -1.44 -16.92
CA PHE A 149 1.06 -2.46 -17.74
C PHE A 149 0.63 -1.89 -19.10
N ASN A 150 0.82 -2.65 -20.18
CA ASN A 150 0.33 -2.35 -21.54
C ASN A 150 0.46 -0.87 -21.97
N GLY A 151 1.66 -0.30 -21.86
CA GLY A 151 1.93 1.10 -22.25
C GLY A 151 1.51 2.15 -21.22
N PHE A 152 0.81 1.77 -20.14
CA PHE A 152 0.44 2.70 -19.07
C PHE A 152 1.67 3.09 -18.26
N LYS A 153 2.09 4.35 -18.39
CA LYS A 153 3.24 4.91 -17.69
C LYS A 153 2.78 5.86 -16.59
N THR A 154 3.39 5.74 -15.41
CA THR A 154 3.18 6.65 -14.29
C THR A 154 4.49 6.97 -13.60
N HIS A 155 4.52 8.04 -12.82
CA HIS A 155 5.68 8.34 -11.98
C HIS A 155 5.77 7.32 -10.84
N TYR A 156 6.99 7.06 -10.38
CA TYR A 156 7.30 6.27 -9.21
C TYR A 156 8.37 7.02 -8.41
N ILE A 157 8.23 7.04 -7.10
CA ILE A 157 9.11 7.79 -6.20
C ILE A 157 9.84 6.79 -5.31
N HIS A 158 11.12 6.59 -5.60
CA HIS A 158 12.00 5.79 -4.76
C HIS A 158 12.32 6.54 -3.47
N ARG A 159 12.18 5.83 -2.35
CA ARG A 159 12.60 6.27 -1.03
C ARG A 159 13.25 5.12 -0.29
N LYS A 160 14.31 5.42 0.46
CA LYS A 160 14.96 4.47 1.36
C LYS A 160 14.02 4.04 2.49
N LEU A 161 14.25 2.86 3.03
CA LEU A 161 13.59 2.38 4.25
C LEU A 161 13.74 3.38 5.42
N GLU A 162 14.93 3.95 5.60
CA GLU A 162 15.20 5.00 6.61
C GLU A 162 14.22 6.18 6.49
N THR A 163 13.97 6.65 5.27
CA THR A 163 13.04 7.75 4.99
C THR A 163 11.60 7.35 5.34
N TYR A 164 11.18 6.13 5.01
CA TYR A 164 9.87 5.62 5.41
C TYR A 164 9.73 5.58 6.94
N PHE A 165 10.67 4.93 7.64
CA PHE A 165 10.63 4.83 9.11
C PHE A 165 10.60 6.20 9.78
N SER A 166 11.51 7.10 9.39
CA SER A 166 11.59 8.46 9.95
C SER A 166 10.30 9.24 9.71
N THR A 167 9.71 9.09 8.52
CA THR A 167 8.45 9.75 8.17
C THR A 167 7.29 9.21 9.00
N PHE A 168 7.21 7.91 9.28
CA PHE A 168 6.18 7.33 10.13
C PHE A 168 6.29 7.85 11.58
N ILE A 169 7.49 7.82 12.15
CA ILE A 169 7.75 8.28 13.53
C ILE A 169 7.39 9.77 13.67
N LYS A 170 7.83 10.60 12.71
CA LYS A 170 7.52 12.04 12.67
C LYS A 170 6.03 12.33 12.63
N ASN A 171 5.22 11.44 12.05
CA ASN A 171 3.76 11.60 11.94
C ASN A 171 2.99 10.82 13.02
N ASN A 172 3.60 10.62 14.20
CA ASN A 172 2.96 10.04 15.38
C ASN A 172 2.45 8.60 15.15
N PHE A 173 3.25 7.78 14.47
CA PHE A 173 3.01 6.35 14.37
C PHE A 173 4.10 5.55 15.09
N ASN A 174 3.67 4.54 15.84
CA ASN A 174 4.55 3.51 16.38
C ASN A 174 4.67 2.36 15.37
N LEU A 175 5.88 1.93 15.05
CA LEU A 175 6.09 0.70 14.26
C LEU A 175 5.87 -0.52 15.17
N ILE A 176 4.83 -1.30 14.90
CA ILE A 176 4.52 -2.51 15.68
C ILE A 176 4.95 -3.80 14.97
N SER A 177 5.14 -3.76 13.64
CA SER A 177 5.70 -4.87 12.88
C SER A 177 6.22 -4.41 11.51
N PHE A 178 7.33 -4.99 11.08
CA PHE A 178 7.85 -4.91 9.73
C PHE A 178 7.96 -6.33 9.17
N LEU A 179 7.45 -6.58 7.96
CA LEU A 179 7.42 -7.93 7.38
C LEU A 179 7.91 -7.91 5.93
N GLU A 180 8.73 -8.90 5.62
CA GLU A 180 9.26 -9.17 4.28
C GLU A 180 8.84 -10.59 3.86
N PRO A 181 7.57 -10.80 3.47
CA PRO A 181 7.03 -12.15 3.34
C PRO A 181 7.61 -12.89 2.15
N LYS A 182 8.05 -14.13 2.39
CA LYS A 182 8.37 -15.10 1.34
C LYS A 182 7.08 -15.60 0.67
N PRO A 183 7.04 -15.77 -0.67
CA PRO A 183 5.92 -16.41 -1.36
C PRO A 183 5.64 -17.82 -0.83
N LYS A 184 4.36 -18.17 -0.62
CA LYS A 184 3.95 -19.49 -0.07
C LYS A 184 3.79 -20.59 -1.12
N LYS A 185 3.44 -20.22 -2.35
CA LYS A 185 3.34 -21.10 -3.51
C LYS A 185 3.96 -20.37 -4.68
N VAL A 186 5.01 -20.94 -5.24
CA VAL A 186 5.63 -20.47 -6.47
C VAL A 186 5.14 -21.45 -7.52
N SER A 187 4.33 -21.00 -8.49
CA SER A 187 4.08 -21.84 -9.67
C SER A 187 5.44 -22.13 -10.31
N THR A 188 5.60 -23.29 -10.93
CA THR A 188 6.90 -23.76 -11.48
C THR A 188 7.59 -22.74 -12.40
N ASN A 189 6.83 -21.81 -12.98
CA ASN A 189 7.31 -20.79 -13.91
C ASN A 189 7.67 -19.45 -13.24
N ILE A 190 7.44 -19.29 -11.93
CA ILE A 190 7.88 -18.10 -11.20
C ILE A 190 9.29 -18.35 -10.65
N LEU A 191 10.23 -17.58 -11.19
CA LEU A 191 11.68 -17.66 -11.02
C LEU A 191 12.18 -17.90 -9.58
N LYS A 192 13.28 -18.68 -9.45
CA LYS A 192 14.10 -18.86 -8.22
C LYS A 192 14.28 -17.56 -7.40
N ARG A 193 14.37 -16.41 -8.08
CA ARG A 193 14.54 -15.07 -7.49
C ARG A 193 13.49 -14.69 -6.46
N VAL A 194 12.19 -14.90 -6.71
CA VAL A 194 11.14 -14.48 -5.75
C VAL A 194 11.18 -15.28 -4.45
N ASN A 195 11.90 -16.40 -4.44
CA ASN A 195 12.14 -17.22 -3.26
C ASN A 195 13.41 -16.83 -2.49
N GLN A 196 14.28 -15.98 -3.06
CA GLN A 196 15.56 -15.61 -2.49
C GLN A 196 15.55 -14.20 -1.90
N ILE A 197 14.86 -13.25 -2.54
CA ILE A 197 14.78 -11.85 -2.10
C ILE A 197 13.32 -11.41 -1.90
N PRO A 198 13.03 -10.59 -0.88
CA PRO A 198 11.68 -10.08 -0.67
C PRO A 198 11.34 -9.00 -1.71
N ASN A 199 10.19 -9.17 -2.37
CA ASN A 199 9.73 -8.19 -3.35
C ASN A 199 8.88 -7.08 -2.72
N ILE A 200 8.25 -7.34 -1.58
CA ILE A 200 7.30 -6.44 -0.92
C ILE A 200 7.73 -6.26 0.53
N ALA A 201 7.71 -5.03 1.00
CA ALA A 201 7.80 -4.68 2.41
C ALA A 201 6.42 -4.33 2.95
N PHE A 202 6.07 -4.87 4.12
CA PHE A 202 4.89 -4.47 4.88
C PHE A 202 5.30 -3.71 6.14
N PHE A 203 4.71 -2.55 6.35
CA PHE A 203 4.76 -1.81 7.61
C PHE A 203 3.42 -1.93 8.30
N VAL A 204 3.44 -2.31 9.57
CA VAL A 204 2.27 -2.26 10.44
C VAL A 204 2.54 -1.20 11.50
N LEU A 205 1.73 -0.16 11.48
CA LEU A 205 1.89 1.05 12.25
C LEU A 205 0.67 1.22 13.15
N GLN A 206 0.87 1.61 14.40
CA GLN A 206 -0.19 1.98 15.32
C GLN A 206 -0.19 3.48 15.52
N LYS A 207 -1.38 4.09 15.48
CA LYS A 207 -1.56 5.50 15.86
C LYS A 207 -1.06 5.72 17.28
N LYS A 208 -0.12 6.66 17.47
CA LYS A 208 0.38 7.06 18.79
C LYS A 208 -0.59 8.06 19.39
N THR A 209 -1.14 7.77 20.56
CA THR A 209 -1.89 8.75 21.35
C THR A 209 -0.90 9.82 21.83
N VAL A 210 -1.18 11.08 21.48
CA VAL A 210 -0.41 12.26 21.91
C VAL A 210 -1.12 12.89 23.09
#